data_AF-A0A1S2NSS5-F1
#
_entry.id   AF-A0A1S2NSS5-F1
#
_cell.length_a   1.000
_cell.length_b   1.000
_cell.length_c   1.000
_cell.angle_alpha   90.00
_cell.angle_beta   90.00
_cell.angle_gamma   90.00
#
_symmetry.space_group_name_H-M   'P 1'
#
loop_
_entity.id
_entity.type
_entity.pdbx_description
1 polymer ?
#
loop_
_entity_poly.entity_id
_entity_poly.type
_entity_poly.pdbx_seq_one_letter_code
_entity_poly.pdbx_strand_id
1 'polypeptide(L)'
;MVANGATCGDVTVFSASTVDQMQFYADPVPGAEVVLGRRRWLCCGAIADDPFFVNRLNGEVWYFPDTGAEWWRSSSFEKAADDVTSFFLRFMAGPRYVDLSATGREDQWAELLSHAGLLEQTGIR
;
A
#
# COMPACT_ATOMS: atom_id res chain seq x y z
N MET A 1 -9.85 19.58 -12.78
CA MET A 1 -9.91 18.13 -12.54
C MET A 1 -9.15 17.85 -11.26
N VAL A 2 -9.75 17.11 -10.32
CA VAL A 2 -9.13 16.76 -9.02
C VAL A 2 -9.11 15.23 -8.94
N ALA A 3 -8.00 14.64 -8.51
CA ALA A 3 -7.89 13.20 -8.31
C ALA A 3 -8.71 12.77 -7.08
N ASN A 4 -9.42 11.63 -7.16
CA ASN A 4 -10.23 11.06 -6.08
C ASN A 4 -9.97 9.55 -6.01
N GLY A 5 -8.80 9.19 -5.48
CA GLY A 5 -8.22 7.85 -5.57
C GLY A 5 -7.31 7.69 -6.79
N ALA A 6 -6.55 6.59 -6.83
CA ALA A 6 -5.64 6.25 -7.91
C ALA A 6 -5.30 4.75 -7.86
N THR A 7 -5.05 4.15 -9.02
CA THR A 7 -4.45 2.81 -9.13
C THR A 7 -3.18 2.95 -9.97
N CYS A 8 -2.07 2.53 -9.39
CA CYS A 8 -0.73 2.62 -9.94
C CYS A 8 -0.11 1.21 -9.88
N GLY A 9 -0.37 0.42 -10.93
CA GLY A 9 -0.09 -1.01 -10.93
C GLY A 9 -0.73 -1.70 -9.73
N ASP A 10 0.07 -2.34 -8.88
CA ASP A 10 -0.42 -3.09 -7.73
C ASP A 10 -0.93 -2.20 -6.58
N VAL A 11 -0.62 -0.91 -6.56
CA VAL A 11 -1.01 -0.04 -5.42
C VAL A 11 -2.24 0.79 -5.78
N THR A 12 -3.30 0.64 -4.99
CA THR A 12 -4.54 1.40 -5.12
C THR A 12 -4.82 2.24 -3.87
N VAL A 13 -5.01 3.55 -4.03
CA VAL A 13 -5.58 4.43 -3.01
C VAL A 13 -7.07 4.59 -3.28
N PHE A 14 -7.91 4.27 -2.29
CA PHE A 14 -9.36 4.31 -2.47
C PHE A 14 -9.90 5.73 -2.66
N SER A 15 -10.95 5.83 -3.48
CA SER A 15 -11.73 7.06 -3.62
C SER A 15 -12.51 7.36 -2.32
N ALA A 16 -12.94 8.61 -2.15
CA ALA A 16 -13.79 9.01 -1.03
C ALA A 16 -15.11 8.22 -0.95
N SER A 17 -15.68 7.81 -2.09
CA SER A 17 -16.89 6.96 -2.11
C SER A 17 -16.62 5.50 -1.74
N THR A 18 -15.39 5.03 -1.94
CA THR A 18 -14.99 3.64 -1.70
C THR A 18 -14.47 3.45 -0.28
N VAL A 19 -13.71 4.42 0.25
CA VAL A 19 -12.97 4.27 1.50
C VAL A 19 -13.89 3.88 2.66
N ASP A 20 -15.07 4.50 2.78
CA ASP A 20 -16.01 4.19 3.87
C ASP A 20 -16.55 2.75 3.80
N GLN A 21 -16.72 2.22 2.59
CA GLN A 21 -17.23 0.87 2.36
C GLN A 21 -16.20 -0.20 2.66
N MET A 22 -14.90 0.12 2.55
CA MET A 22 -13.79 -0.81 2.75
C MET A 22 -13.29 -0.88 4.20
N GLN A 23 -13.92 -0.16 5.14
CA GLN A 23 -13.43 -0.14 6.53
C GLN A 23 -13.60 -1.47 7.29
N PHE A 24 -14.30 -2.45 6.72
CA PHE A 24 -14.38 -3.79 7.31
C PHE A 24 -13.01 -4.50 7.36
N TYR A 25 -12.05 -4.14 6.50
CA TYR A 25 -10.67 -4.65 6.59
C TYR A 25 -9.96 -4.25 7.89
N ALA A 26 -10.42 -3.18 8.56
CA ALA A 26 -9.87 -2.74 9.84
C ALA A 26 -10.66 -3.30 11.05
N ASP A 27 -11.63 -4.19 10.85
CA ASP A 27 -12.31 -4.86 11.94
C ASP A 27 -11.43 -5.91 12.61
N PRO A 28 -11.61 -6.17 13.92
CA PRO A 28 -10.97 -7.30 14.58
C PRO A 28 -11.42 -8.61 13.92
N VAL A 29 -10.46 -9.44 13.50
CA VAL A 29 -10.70 -10.77 12.95
C VAL A 29 -10.39 -11.82 14.04
N PRO A 30 -11.33 -12.71 14.40
CA PRO A 30 -11.07 -13.78 15.36
C PRO A 30 -9.90 -14.67 14.92
N GLY A 31 -8.91 -14.84 15.78
CA GLY A 31 -7.73 -15.68 15.51
C GLY A 31 -6.62 -15.01 14.69
N ALA A 32 -6.75 -13.72 14.35
CA ALA A 32 -5.65 -12.96 13.75
C ALA A 32 -4.54 -12.69 14.80
N GLU A 33 -3.29 -12.81 14.35
CA GLU A 33 -2.10 -12.49 15.17
C GLU A 33 -2.02 -10.98 15.48
N VAL A 34 -2.42 -10.15 14.52
CA VAL A 34 -2.47 -8.69 14.66
C VAL A 34 -3.92 -8.23 14.79
N VAL A 35 -4.25 -7.64 15.94
CA VAL A 35 -5.60 -7.12 16.21
C VAL A 35 -5.71 -5.66 15.75
N LEU A 36 -6.50 -5.45 14.70
CA LEU A 36 -6.86 -4.12 14.20
C LEU A 36 -8.13 -3.58 14.87
N GLY A 37 -8.47 -2.34 14.53
CA GLY A 37 -9.70 -1.70 14.97
C GLY A 37 -9.92 -0.36 14.30
N ARG A 38 -11.13 -0.13 13.76
CA ARG A 38 -11.51 1.06 12.98
C ARG A 38 -11.24 2.40 13.67
N ARG A 39 -11.21 2.43 15.01
CA ARG A 39 -10.89 3.64 15.80
C ARG A 39 -9.44 4.07 15.62
N ARG A 40 -8.53 3.12 15.42
CA ARG A 40 -7.09 3.37 15.27
C ARG A 40 -6.65 3.31 13.81
N TRP A 41 -7.26 2.42 13.02
CA TRP A 41 -6.82 2.14 11.66
C TRP A 41 -7.90 2.53 10.64
N LEU A 42 -7.48 3.22 9.59
CA LEU A 42 -8.25 3.49 8.38
C LEU A 42 -7.72 2.57 7.28
N CYS A 43 -8.54 1.68 6.72
CA CYS A 43 -8.16 1.02 5.48
C CYS A 43 -8.18 2.07 4.36
N CYS A 44 -7.01 2.42 3.82
CA CYS A 44 -6.87 3.55 2.90
C CYS A 44 -6.76 3.10 1.44
N GLY A 45 -6.52 1.81 1.21
CA GLY A 45 -6.31 1.24 -0.11
C GLY A 45 -5.84 -0.19 -0.03
N ALA A 46 -5.28 -0.68 -1.13
CA ALA A 46 -4.72 -2.02 -1.26
C ALA A 46 -3.35 -2.00 -1.94
N ILE A 47 -2.54 -3.00 -1.61
CA ILE A 47 -1.31 -3.39 -2.30
C ILE A 47 -1.57 -4.80 -2.83
N ALA A 48 -1.58 -4.96 -4.15
CA ALA A 48 -2.23 -6.08 -4.82
C ALA A 48 -3.67 -6.24 -4.29
N ASP A 49 -3.97 -7.36 -3.65
CA ASP A 49 -5.28 -7.66 -3.06
C ASP A 49 -5.36 -7.39 -1.55
N ASP A 50 -4.25 -7.04 -0.90
CA ASP A 50 -4.16 -6.91 0.55
C ASP A 50 -4.29 -5.45 1.02
N PRO A 51 -5.00 -5.18 2.13
CA PRO A 51 -5.24 -3.82 2.59
C PRO A 51 -3.98 -3.17 3.18
N PHE A 52 -3.79 -1.88 2.89
CA PHE A 52 -2.90 -1.04 3.69
C PHE A 52 -3.70 -0.03 4.52
N PHE A 53 -3.11 0.37 5.65
CA PHE A 53 -3.78 1.10 6.70
C PHE A 53 -3.07 2.39 7.03
N VAL A 54 -3.86 3.42 7.34
CA VAL A 54 -3.37 4.66 7.94
C VAL A 54 -3.75 4.66 9.41
N ASN A 55 -2.77 4.89 10.28
CA ASN A 55 -3.01 5.11 11.70
C ASN A 55 -3.64 6.49 11.88
N ARG A 56 -4.87 6.52 12.38
CA ARG A 56 -5.66 7.75 12.56
C ARG A 56 -5.05 8.72 13.58
N LEU A 57 -4.18 8.25 14.46
CA LEU A 57 -3.60 9.08 15.53
C LEU A 57 -2.39 9.89 15.08
N ASN A 58 -1.58 9.35 14.17
CA ASN A 58 -0.30 9.94 13.79
C ASN A 58 -0.06 9.99 12.28
N GLY A 59 -0.97 9.45 11.46
CA GLY A 59 -0.88 9.48 10.00
C GLY A 59 -0.01 8.39 9.38
N GLU A 60 0.67 7.56 10.19
CA GLU A 60 1.59 6.55 9.67
C GLU A 60 0.89 5.54 8.78
N VAL A 61 1.57 5.13 7.71
CA VAL A 61 1.08 4.10 6.78
C VAL A 61 1.70 2.76 7.14
N TRP A 62 0.85 1.74 7.29
CA TRP A 62 1.22 0.39 7.68
C TRP A 62 0.57 -0.64 6.75
N TYR A 63 1.21 -1.78 6.57
CA TYR A 63 0.72 -2.86 5.71
C TYR A 63 1.21 -4.21 6.22
N PHE A 64 0.61 -5.28 5.70
CA PHE A 64 1.10 -6.64 5.90
C PHE A 64 1.97 -6.99 4.69
N PRO A 65 3.27 -7.26 4.87
CA PRO A 65 4.11 -7.76 3.78
C PRO A 65 3.57 -9.09 3.25
N ASP A 66 3.71 -9.30 1.95
CA ASP A 66 3.35 -10.58 1.34
C ASP A 66 4.26 -11.69 1.89
N THR A 67 3.62 -12.71 2.46
CA THR A 67 4.27 -13.92 2.99
C THR A 67 3.76 -15.19 2.30
N GLY A 68 2.94 -15.05 1.25
CA GLY A 68 2.23 -16.14 0.58
C GLY A 68 1.02 -16.68 1.35
N ALA A 69 0.65 -16.05 2.47
CA ALA A 69 -0.53 -16.38 3.28
C ALA A 69 -1.52 -15.22 3.28
N GLU A 70 -2.79 -15.50 3.62
CA GLU A 70 -3.80 -14.45 3.81
C GLU A 70 -3.30 -13.41 4.84
N TRP A 71 -3.35 -12.12 4.49
CA TRP A 71 -2.78 -11.03 5.29
C TRP A 71 -3.18 -11.08 6.79
N TRP A 72 -4.42 -11.42 7.12
CA TRP A 72 -4.93 -11.43 8.49
C TRP A 72 -4.34 -12.54 9.37
N ARG A 73 -3.68 -13.53 8.75
CA ARG A 73 -2.92 -14.58 9.45
C ARG A 73 -1.45 -14.19 9.64
N SER A 74 -0.98 -13.15 8.97
CA SER A 74 0.39 -12.69 9.13
C SER A 74 0.58 -12.09 10.52
N SER A 75 1.70 -12.47 11.15
CA SER A 75 2.19 -11.81 12.37
C SER A 75 3.02 -10.56 12.06
N SER A 76 3.36 -10.32 10.79
CA SER A 76 4.12 -9.14 10.37
C SER A 76 3.18 -8.03 9.91
N PHE A 77 3.18 -6.93 10.66
CA PHE A 77 2.49 -5.70 10.33
C PHE A 77 3.49 -4.55 10.46
N GLU A 78 3.86 -3.96 9.32
CA GLU A 78 5.04 -3.13 9.21
C GLU A 78 4.70 -1.71 8.79
N LYS A 79 5.47 -0.75 9.31
CA LYS A 79 5.38 0.65 8.92
C LYS A 79 6.04 0.85 7.56
N ALA A 80 5.26 1.30 6.58
CA ALA A 80 5.75 1.68 5.26
C ALA A 80 6.30 3.12 5.24
N ALA A 81 5.56 4.06 5.84
CA ALA A 81 5.88 5.49 5.80
C ALA A 81 5.33 6.26 7.00
N ASP A 82 5.88 7.45 7.24
CA ASP A 82 5.42 8.35 8.30
C ASP A 82 4.06 9.00 8.00
N ASP A 83 3.70 9.11 6.72
CA ASP A 83 2.46 9.72 6.26
C ASP A 83 2.12 9.28 4.83
N VAL A 84 0.90 9.58 4.36
CA VAL A 84 0.39 9.20 3.04
C VAL A 84 1.18 9.86 1.89
N THR A 85 1.68 11.08 2.08
CA THR A 85 2.49 11.77 1.06
C THR A 85 3.81 11.04 0.88
N SER A 86 4.48 10.72 1.99
CA SER A 86 5.72 9.96 2.02
C SER A 86 5.51 8.56 1.43
N PHE A 87 4.38 7.90 1.72
CA PHE A 87 4.02 6.62 1.09
C PHE A 87 3.87 6.76 -0.43
N PHE A 88 3.10 7.75 -0.90
CA PHE A 88 2.89 7.98 -2.32
C PHE A 88 4.21 8.23 -3.06
N LEU A 89 5.03 9.14 -2.57
CA LEU A 89 6.30 9.49 -3.23
C LEU A 89 7.32 8.35 -3.19
N ARG A 90 7.29 7.51 -2.15
CA ARG A 90 8.24 6.40 -2.01
C ARG A 90 7.81 5.19 -2.82
N PHE A 91 6.54 4.80 -2.69
CA PHE A 91 6.03 3.50 -3.12
C PHE A 91 5.07 3.55 -4.30
N MET A 92 4.49 4.70 -4.66
CA MET A 92 3.66 4.81 -5.88
C MET A 92 4.37 5.59 -6.97
N ALA A 93 5.08 6.66 -6.63
CA ALA A 93 5.77 7.54 -7.57
C ALA A 93 7.29 7.53 -7.36
N GLY A 94 7.84 6.42 -6.87
CA GLY A 94 9.21 6.36 -6.41
C GLY A 94 9.91 5.02 -6.59
N PRO A 95 11.22 4.98 -6.28
CA PRO A 95 12.10 3.86 -6.57
C PRO A 95 11.74 2.58 -5.81
N ARG A 96 10.95 2.68 -4.75
CA ARG A 96 10.56 1.56 -3.89
C ARG A 96 9.25 0.89 -4.32
N TYR A 97 8.62 1.36 -5.41
CA TYR A 97 7.41 0.71 -5.95
C TYR A 97 7.61 -0.80 -6.20
N VAL A 98 8.77 -1.16 -6.74
CA VAL A 98 9.11 -2.55 -7.07
C VAL A 98 9.18 -3.48 -5.86
N ASP A 99 9.27 -2.94 -4.64
CA ASP A 99 9.24 -3.76 -3.42
C ASP A 99 7.82 -4.15 -3.00
N LEU A 100 6.81 -3.45 -3.53
CA LEU A 100 5.40 -3.77 -3.29
C LEU A 100 4.76 -4.51 -4.45
N SER A 101 5.34 -4.42 -5.65
CA SER A 101 4.76 -5.08 -6.82
C SER A 101 5.07 -6.57 -6.83
N ALA A 102 4.03 -7.39 -7.08
CA ALA A 102 4.16 -8.84 -7.18
C ALA A 102 5.03 -9.26 -8.38
N THR A 103 5.04 -8.47 -9.46
CA THR A 103 5.84 -8.68 -10.66
C THR A 103 7.08 -7.78 -10.73
N GLY A 104 7.29 -6.94 -9.70
CA GLY A 104 8.48 -6.12 -9.55
C GLY A 104 8.73 -5.18 -10.73
N ARG A 105 9.84 -5.39 -11.45
CA ARG A 105 10.23 -4.57 -12.62
C ARG A 105 9.49 -4.92 -13.91
N GLU A 106 8.80 -6.06 -13.95
CA GLU A 106 8.01 -6.47 -15.12
C GLU A 106 6.62 -5.81 -15.12
N ASP A 107 6.25 -5.14 -14.04
CA ASP A 107 5.01 -4.40 -13.94
C ASP A 107 4.98 -3.16 -14.86
N GLN A 108 3.83 -2.88 -15.47
CA GLN A 108 3.66 -1.76 -16.40
C GLN A 108 3.82 -0.39 -15.72
N TRP A 109 3.46 -0.28 -14.45
CA TRP A 109 3.70 0.94 -13.69
C TRP A 109 5.19 1.10 -13.37
N ALA A 110 5.90 0.00 -13.06
CA ALA A 110 7.35 0.04 -12.93
C ALA A 110 8.04 0.49 -14.24
N GLU A 111 7.58 -0.01 -15.39
CA GLU A 111 8.07 0.44 -16.71
C GLU A 111 7.85 1.94 -16.91
N LEU A 112 6.67 2.46 -16.59
CA LEU A 112 6.38 3.90 -16.64
C LEU A 112 7.29 4.71 -15.71
N LEU A 113 7.49 4.28 -14.46
CA LEU A 113 8.39 4.93 -13.52
C LEU A 113 9.86 4.90 -14.02
N SER A 114 10.27 3.83 -14.69
CA SER A 114 11.59 3.73 -15.34
C SER A 114 11.75 4.78 -16.46
N HIS A 115 10.75 4.91 -17.34
CA HIS A 115 10.73 5.94 -18.39
C HIS A 115 10.76 7.36 -17.84
N ALA A 116 10.12 7.59 -16.69
CA ALA A 116 10.16 8.87 -15.98
C ALA A 116 11.47 9.13 -15.22
N GLY A 117 12.40 8.15 -15.16
CA GLY A 117 13.65 8.25 -14.41
C GLY A 117 13.48 8.15 -12.89
N LEU A 118 12.36 7.58 -12.43
CA LEU A 118 12.02 7.43 -11.01
C LEU A 118 12.42 6.07 -10.42
N LEU A 119 12.66 5.06 -11.27
CA LEU A 119 13.38 3.85 -10.88
C LEU A 119 14.83 3.99 -11.31
N GLU A 120 15.77 3.60 -10.44
CA GLU A 120 17.18 3.49 -10.85
C GLU A 120 17.27 2.54 -12.04
N GLN A 121 17.84 3.04 -13.14
CA GLN A 121 18.29 2.20 -14.23
C GLN A 121 19.45 1.39 -13.68
N THR A 122 19.31 0.05 -13.67
CA THR A 122 20.46 -0.83 -13.46
C THR A 122 21.39 -0.58 -14.65
N GLY A 123 22.32 0.36 -14.51
CA GLY A 123 23.23 0.73 -15.56
C GLY A 123 24.10 -0.47 -15.92
N ILE A 124 23.95 -0.96 -17.16
CA ILE A 124 25.09 -1.58 -17.85
C ILE A 124 26.03 -0.42 -18.15
N ARG A 125 27.11 -0.32 -17.38
CA ARG A 125 28.32 0.39 -17.78
C ARG A 125 29.24 -0.58 -18.51
#